data_AF-A0A959W4R6-F1
#
_entry.id   AF-A0A959W4R6-F1
#
_cell.length_a   1.000
_cell.length_b   1.000
_cell.length_c   1.000
_cell.angle_alpha   90.00
_cell.angle_beta   90.00
_cell.angle_gamma   90.00
#
_symmetry.space_group_name_H-M   'P 1'
#
loop_
_entity.id
_entity.type
_entity.pdbx_description
1 polymer ?
#
loop_
_entity_poly.entity_id
_entity_poly.type
_entity_poly.pdbx_seq_one_letter_code
_entity_poly.pdbx_strand_id
1 'polypeptide(L)'
;TPLEGAFTKPVASKHLGSMLDDRKIHLEPDFMIESVDAEAGKVISFDEREIPFDLLVTIPVNMGADFIAKSGLGDDLNYVPVDQHTLLSKEYDNIFALGDASDIPASKAGSVAHFAIDLFEKNFLQHIQGLPMTESFDGHANCFIESGNRKGMLLDFNYTTEPFTGDFPMPVVGPFKLLKETRLNHLGKLAFRWIYWNLLLPGRPIPMIPTTMSLAGKRVETEVAPVAPAVSAPPRVEPPVRRAPAPKLRLEPTPLPLRPGAPASTPTPVAVAVGQYVDRPGVDSTADPATVLPDPIVPKF
;
A
#
# COMPACT_ATOMS: atom_id res chain seq x y z
N THR A 1 -4.66 -0.90 -14.65
CA THR A 1 -3.86 -1.05 -13.42
C THR A 1 -2.46 -0.57 -13.73
N PRO A 2 -1.78 0.15 -12.84
CA PRO A 2 -0.39 0.55 -13.05
C PRO A 2 0.60 -0.63 -12.93
N LEU A 3 0.11 -1.82 -12.57
CA LEU A 3 0.89 -3.04 -12.44
C LEU A 3 0.89 -3.84 -13.76
N GLU A 4 1.85 -4.74 -13.91
CA GLU A 4 1.91 -5.71 -15.02
C GLU A 4 0.75 -6.74 -14.97
N GLY A 5 0.03 -6.84 -13.84
CA GLY A 5 -1.03 -7.83 -13.65
C GLY A 5 -2.03 -7.48 -12.54
N ALA A 6 -2.88 -8.45 -12.19
CA ALA A 6 -3.99 -8.26 -11.25
C ALA A 6 -3.52 -8.10 -9.79
N PHE A 7 -2.30 -8.55 -9.47
CA PHE A 7 -1.73 -8.48 -8.12
C PHE A 7 -0.19 -8.44 -8.19
N THR A 8 0.46 -7.97 -7.13
CA THR A 8 1.92 -7.79 -7.08
C THR A 8 2.70 -9.09 -6.89
N LYS A 9 2.07 -10.12 -6.32
CA LYS A 9 2.65 -11.44 -6.09
C LYS A 9 2.25 -12.42 -7.21
N PRO A 10 3.19 -13.02 -7.96
CA PRO A 10 2.91 -13.82 -9.16
C PRO A 10 1.84 -14.90 -9.01
N VAL A 11 1.82 -15.65 -7.90
CA VAL A 11 0.83 -16.71 -7.70
C VAL A 11 -0.58 -16.13 -7.64
N ALA A 12 -0.80 -15.11 -6.80
CA ALA A 12 -2.08 -14.43 -6.72
C ALA A 12 -2.44 -13.72 -8.04
N SER A 13 -1.48 -13.10 -8.71
CA SER A 13 -1.70 -12.40 -9.98
C SER A 13 -2.27 -13.34 -11.04
N LYS A 14 -1.70 -14.55 -11.15
CA LYS A 14 -2.19 -15.60 -12.06
C LYS A 14 -3.62 -16.06 -11.72
N HIS A 15 -3.87 -16.39 -10.45
CA HIS A 15 -5.20 -16.86 -10.00
C HIS A 15 -6.28 -15.79 -10.17
N LEU A 16 -5.97 -14.54 -9.81
CA LEU A 16 -6.89 -13.41 -9.96
C LEU A 16 -7.09 -13.02 -11.42
N GLY A 17 -6.05 -13.04 -12.24
CA GLY A 17 -6.15 -12.81 -13.69
C GLY A 17 -7.09 -13.80 -14.36
N SER A 18 -6.92 -15.11 -14.10
CA SER A 18 -7.84 -16.14 -14.61
C SER A 18 -9.29 -15.91 -14.16
N MET A 19 -9.50 -15.45 -12.92
CA MET A 19 -10.84 -15.13 -12.43
C MET A 19 -11.47 -13.94 -13.17
N LEU A 20 -10.68 -12.93 -13.52
CA LEU A 20 -11.14 -11.79 -14.32
C LEU A 20 -11.53 -12.24 -15.74
N ASP A 21 -10.70 -13.07 -16.37
CA ASP A 21 -10.96 -13.64 -17.70
C ASP A 21 -12.26 -14.45 -17.74
N ASP A 22 -12.46 -15.35 -16.77
CA ASP A 22 -13.69 -16.16 -16.64
C ASP A 22 -14.95 -15.28 -16.53
N ARG A 23 -14.80 -14.09 -15.94
CA ARG A 23 -15.86 -13.10 -15.74
C ARG A 23 -15.95 -12.10 -16.89
N LYS A 24 -15.10 -12.22 -17.91
CA LYS A 24 -15.01 -11.30 -19.05
C LYS A 24 -14.72 -9.86 -18.59
N ILE A 25 -13.92 -9.71 -17.54
CA ILE A 25 -13.45 -8.42 -17.06
C ILE A 25 -12.10 -8.15 -17.71
N HIS A 26 -12.04 -7.11 -18.52
CA HIS A 26 -10.80 -6.69 -19.18
C HIS A 26 -9.84 -6.07 -18.17
N LEU A 27 -8.62 -6.59 -18.10
CA LEU A 27 -7.52 -6.02 -17.33
C LEU A 27 -6.58 -5.29 -18.28
N GLU A 28 -6.47 -3.97 -18.14
CA GLU A 28 -5.44 -3.18 -18.83
C GLU A 28 -4.20 -3.05 -17.93
N PRO A 29 -3.08 -3.75 -18.20
CA PRO A 29 -1.85 -3.63 -17.45
C PRO A 29 -1.07 -2.36 -17.82
N ASP A 30 -0.11 -2.00 -16.95
CA ASP A 30 0.82 -0.88 -17.13
C ASP A 30 0.13 0.46 -17.45
N PHE A 31 -1.12 0.63 -17.02
CA PHE A 31 -1.96 1.79 -17.27
C PHE A 31 -1.94 2.72 -16.06
N MET A 32 -1.09 3.74 -16.12
CA MET A 32 -1.02 4.83 -15.14
C MET A 32 -1.89 5.99 -15.62
N ILE A 33 -2.98 6.27 -14.89
CA ILE A 33 -3.90 7.38 -15.21
C ILE A 33 -3.16 8.71 -15.01
N GLU A 34 -3.08 9.51 -16.07
CA GLU A 34 -2.62 10.90 -16.01
C GLU A 34 -3.79 11.84 -15.75
N SER A 35 -4.90 11.66 -16.47
CA SER A 35 -6.05 12.55 -16.39
C SER A 35 -7.37 11.83 -16.64
N VAL A 36 -8.46 12.46 -16.17
CA VAL A 36 -9.83 12.00 -16.33
C VAL A 36 -10.61 13.08 -17.06
N ASP A 37 -11.08 12.76 -18.26
CA ASP A 37 -12.00 13.61 -19.03
C ASP A 37 -13.42 13.13 -18.75
N ALA A 38 -14.07 13.77 -17.77
CA ALA A 38 -15.41 13.42 -17.34
C ALA A 38 -16.50 13.81 -18.35
N GLU A 39 -16.26 14.85 -19.17
CA GLU A 39 -17.22 15.28 -20.19
C GLU A 39 -17.26 14.30 -21.37
N ALA A 40 -16.08 13.84 -21.81
CA ALA A 40 -15.97 12.82 -22.86
C ALA A 40 -16.14 11.38 -22.33
N GLY A 41 -16.17 11.20 -21.00
CA GLY A 41 -16.30 9.88 -20.36
C GLY A 41 -15.11 8.98 -20.66
N LYS A 42 -13.88 9.45 -20.45
CA LYS A 42 -12.66 8.66 -20.69
C LYS A 42 -11.54 8.94 -19.69
N VAL A 43 -10.74 7.92 -19.40
CA VAL A 43 -9.45 8.07 -18.70
C VAL A 43 -8.31 8.06 -19.71
N ILE A 44 -7.30 8.88 -19.45
CA ILE A 44 -6.13 9.06 -20.32
C ILE A 44 -4.90 8.69 -19.49
N SER A 45 -4.05 7.82 -20.02
CA SER A 45 -2.79 7.44 -19.37
C SER A 45 -1.62 8.33 -19.82
N PHE A 46 -0.53 8.27 -19.07
CA PHE A 46 0.72 8.99 -19.39
C PHE A 46 1.35 8.59 -20.73
N ASP A 47 1.01 7.42 -21.28
CA ASP A 47 1.43 6.97 -22.60
C ASP A 47 0.34 7.19 -23.67
N GLU A 48 -0.58 8.13 -23.41
CA GLU A 48 -1.62 8.62 -24.33
C GLU A 48 -2.68 7.57 -24.73
N ARG A 49 -2.77 6.43 -24.03
CA ARG A 49 -3.89 5.49 -24.21
C ARG A 49 -5.15 6.07 -23.59
N GLU A 50 -6.26 5.94 -24.32
CA GLU A 50 -7.58 6.39 -23.87
C GLU A 50 -8.50 5.18 -23.63
N ILE A 51 -9.18 5.15 -22.49
CA ILE A 51 -10.18 4.12 -22.17
C ILE A 51 -11.50 4.81 -21.79
N PRO A 52 -12.60 4.54 -22.53
CA PRO A 52 -13.91 5.11 -22.21
C PRO A 52 -14.52 4.47 -20.96
N PHE A 53 -15.36 5.22 -20.24
CA PHE A 53 -16.14 4.75 -19.10
C PHE A 53 -17.53 5.40 -19.06
N ASP A 54 -18.51 4.62 -18.60
CA ASP A 54 -19.83 5.14 -18.18
C ASP A 54 -19.86 5.44 -16.68
N LEU A 55 -19.07 4.69 -15.90
CA LEU A 55 -18.89 4.86 -14.46
C LEU A 55 -17.41 4.64 -14.12
N LEU A 56 -16.80 5.62 -13.47
CA LEU A 56 -15.42 5.52 -12.99
C LEU A 56 -15.37 5.29 -11.48
N VAL A 57 -14.79 4.16 -11.08
CA VAL A 57 -14.36 3.91 -9.70
C VAL A 57 -12.85 3.84 -9.72
N THR A 58 -12.18 4.80 -9.08
CA THR A 58 -10.72 4.92 -9.11
C THR A 58 -10.14 5.03 -7.70
N ILE A 59 -8.87 4.64 -7.57
CA ILE A 59 -8.08 4.75 -6.35
C ILE A 59 -7.00 5.81 -6.63
N PRO A 60 -7.00 6.95 -5.92
CA PRO A 60 -5.97 7.96 -6.10
C PRO A 60 -4.61 7.45 -5.59
N VAL A 61 -3.54 8.16 -5.95
CA VAL A 61 -2.24 7.92 -5.35
C VAL A 61 -2.35 8.19 -3.84
N ASN A 62 -2.10 7.15 -3.04
CA ASN A 62 -2.06 7.26 -1.59
C ASN A 62 -0.64 7.57 -1.14
N MET A 63 -0.50 8.59 -0.31
CA MET A 63 0.76 9.09 0.24
C MET A 63 0.61 9.29 1.75
N GLY A 64 1.73 9.42 2.45
CA GLY A 64 1.73 9.80 3.86
C GLY A 64 1.22 11.23 4.08
N ALA A 65 0.93 11.54 5.35
CA ALA A 65 0.30 12.81 5.71
C ALA A 65 1.24 14.02 5.52
N ASP A 66 0.70 15.16 5.12
CA ASP A 66 1.46 16.41 4.88
C ASP A 66 2.32 16.85 6.08
N PHE A 67 1.90 16.56 7.31
CA PHE A 67 2.67 16.95 8.49
C PHE A 67 3.96 16.12 8.66
N ILE A 68 4.01 14.90 8.12
CA ILE A 68 5.22 14.07 8.08
C ILE A 68 6.24 14.66 7.12
N ALA A 69 5.78 15.15 5.97
CA ALA A 69 6.62 15.89 5.02
C ALA A 69 7.18 17.16 5.68
N LYS A 70 6.32 17.96 6.30
CA LYS A 70 6.69 19.22 6.96
C LYS A 70 7.63 19.03 8.14
N SER A 71 7.62 17.87 8.80
CA SER A 71 8.55 17.56 9.87
C SER A 71 9.91 17.09 9.37
N GLY A 72 10.09 16.86 8.07
CA GLY A 72 11.30 16.29 7.50
C GLY A 72 11.50 14.81 7.82
N LEU A 73 10.44 14.11 8.27
CA LEU A 73 10.49 12.68 8.60
C LEU A 73 10.09 11.78 7.42
N GLY A 74 9.44 12.34 6.41
CA GLY A 74 8.89 11.59 5.28
C GLY A 74 9.88 11.42 4.12
N ASP A 75 9.70 10.34 3.37
CA ASP A 75 10.27 10.14 2.04
C ASP A 75 9.53 10.94 0.95
N ASP A 76 9.84 10.68 -0.32
CA ASP A 76 9.21 11.34 -1.48
C ASP A 76 7.68 11.13 -1.56
N LEU A 77 7.16 10.10 -0.89
CA LEU A 77 5.74 9.80 -0.77
C LEU A 77 5.20 10.12 0.64
N ASN A 78 5.95 10.87 1.45
CA ASN A 78 5.66 11.26 2.82
C ASN A 78 5.51 10.09 3.82
N TYR A 79 6.00 8.89 3.50
CA TYR A 79 6.07 7.79 4.45
C TYR A 79 7.33 7.92 5.31
N VAL A 80 7.25 7.54 6.58
CA VAL A 80 8.41 7.58 7.48
C VAL A 80 9.34 6.40 7.17
N PRO A 81 10.63 6.63 6.81
CA PRO A 81 11.56 5.56 6.58
C PRO A 81 11.92 4.80 7.86
N VAL A 82 11.62 3.51 7.90
CA VAL A 82 11.87 2.65 9.05
C VAL A 82 12.57 1.35 8.65
N ASP A 83 13.22 0.70 9.61
CA ASP A 83 13.62 -0.68 9.48
C ASP A 83 12.38 -1.58 9.37
N GLN A 84 12.33 -2.43 8.35
CA GLN A 84 11.15 -3.22 8.00
C GLN A 84 10.80 -4.32 9.02
N HIS A 85 11.72 -4.65 9.93
CA HIS A 85 11.56 -5.70 10.92
C HIS A 85 11.24 -5.16 12.31
N THR A 86 11.81 -4.00 12.65
CA THR A 86 11.74 -3.41 13.99
C THR A 86 10.88 -2.15 14.05
N LEU A 87 10.57 -1.54 12.91
CA LEU A 87 9.77 -0.31 12.76
C LEU A 87 10.42 0.95 13.35
N LEU A 88 11.69 0.85 13.75
CA LEU A 88 12.51 1.97 14.19
C LEU A 88 12.89 2.83 12.97
N SER A 89 12.86 4.15 13.12
CA SER A 89 13.32 5.07 12.07
C SER A 89 14.76 4.77 11.68
N LYS A 90 15.03 4.83 10.37
CA LYS A 90 16.39 4.67 9.84
C LYS A 90 17.32 5.84 10.21
N GLU A 91 16.75 6.99 10.61
CA GLU A 91 17.49 8.21 10.91
C GLU A 91 17.50 8.54 12.42
N TYR A 92 16.43 8.23 13.14
CA TYR A 92 16.26 8.61 14.55
C TYR A 92 16.12 7.37 15.44
N ASP A 93 16.98 7.26 16.46
CA ASP A 93 17.01 6.12 17.38
C ASP A 93 15.86 6.11 18.41
N ASN A 94 14.98 7.11 18.38
CA ASN A 94 13.87 7.28 19.32
C ASN A 94 12.52 7.51 18.63
N ILE A 95 12.44 7.35 17.31
CA ILE A 95 11.21 7.49 16.54
C ILE A 95 10.84 6.15 15.93
N PHE A 96 9.58 5.75 16.09
CA PHE A 96 8.99 4.59 15.44
C PHE A 96 7.80 5.03 14.59
N ALA A 97 7.57 4.36 13.46
CA ALA A 97 6.37 4.56 12.65
C ALA A 97 5.68 3.21 12.41
N LEU A 98 4.39 3.16 12.71
CA LEU A 98 3.59 1.93 12.67
C LEU A 98 2.47 2.06 11.63
N GLY A 99 2.10 0.94 11.03
CA GLY A 99 1.01 0.88 10.05
C GLY A 99 1.29 1.73 8.81
N ASP A 100 0.23 2.33 8.28
CA ASP A 100 0.23 2.96 6.95
C ASP A 100 1.19 4.14 6.82
N ALA A 101 1.58 4.77 7.93
CA ALA A 101 2.52 5.90 7.94
C ALA A 101 3.98 5.51 7.62
N SER A 102 4.36 4.23 7.76
CA SER A 102 5.73 3.74 7.56
C SER A 102 6.04 3.37 6.09
N ASP A 103 7.30 3.32 5.69
CA ASP A 103 7.75 2.90 4.35
C ASP A 103 7.87 1.38 4.17
N ILE A 104 7.41 0.57 5.14
CA ILE A 104 7.62 -0.89 5.08
C ILE A 104 7.09 -1.50 3.78
N PRO A 105 7.82 -2.44 3.16
CA PRO A 105 7.46 -3.03 1.87
C PRO A 105 6.39 -4.13 2.02
N ALA A 106 5.34 -3.84 2.79
CA ALA A 106 4.18 -4.71 3.03
C ALA A 106 2.89 -4.03 2.57
N SER A 107 1.81 -4.81 2.43
CA SER A 107 0.50 -4.22 2.18
C SER A 107 0.08 -3.31 3.33
N LYS A 108 -0.38 -2.09 3.01
CA LYS A 108 -0.96 -1.16 4.00
C LYS A 108 -2.38 -1.60 4.33
N ALA A 109 -2.52 -2.43 5.36
CA ALA A 109 -3.77 -3.07 5.74
C ALA A 109 -3.86 -3.25 7.26
N GLY A 110 -5.09 -3.28 7.79
CA GLY A 110 -5.33 -3.46 9.23
C GLY A 110 -4.73 -4.75 9.81
N SER A 111 -4.66 -5.84 9.03
CA SER A 111 -3.99 -7.08 9.46
C SER A 111 -2.48 -6.87 9.65
N VAL A 112 -1.85 -6.11 8.74
CA VAL A 112 -0.41 -5.84 8.77
C VAL A 112 -0.09 -4.95 9.97
N ALA A 113 -0.91 -3.90 10.19
CA ALA A 113 -0.78 -3.06 11.38
C ALA A 113 -0.93 -3.89 12.67
N HIS A 114 -1.91 -4.79 12.74
CA HIS A 114 -2.10 -5.67 13.89
C HIS A 114 -0.87 -6.56 14.15
N PHE A 115 -0.40 -7.30 13.13
CA PHE A 115 0.74 -8.20 13.31
C PHE A 115 2.05 -7.46 13.61
N ALA A 116 2.24 -6.28 13.02
CA ALA A 116 3.36 -5.41 13.33
C ALA A 116 3.34 -4.95 14.79
N ILE A 117 2.17 -4.55 15.31
CA ILE A 117 2.00 -4.07 16.69
C ILE A 117 2.26 -5.19 17.72
N ASP A 118 1.78 -6.41 17.46
CA ASP A 118 1.98 -7.56 18.34
C ASP A 118 3.48 -7.85 18.64
N LEU A 119 4.35 -7.58 17.67
CA LEU A 119 5.80 -7.74 17.81
C LEU A 119 6.48 -6.47 18.32
N PHE A 120 5.97 -5.31 17.89
CA PHE A 120 6.50 -4.00 18.26
C PHE A 120 6.46 -3.76 19.76
N GLU A 121 5.39 -4.14 20.47
CA GLU A 121 5.27 -3.88 21.92
C GLU A 121 6.49 -4.38 22.70
N LYS A 122 6.92 -5.62 22.43
CA LYS A 122 8.08 -6.24 23.09
C LYS A 122 9.38 -5.56 22.69
N ASN A 123 9.56 -5.29 21.39
CA ASN A 123 10.73 -4.59 20.89
C ASN A 123 10.86 -3.19 21.48
N PHE A 124 9.76 -2.46 21.59
CA PHE A 124 9.72 -1.14 22.20
C PHE A 124 10.15 -1.18 23.67
N LEU A 125 9.63 -2.15 24.44
CA LEU A 125 10.03 -2.36 25.84
C LEU A 125 11.51 -2.75 26.00
N GLN A 126 12.06 -3.53 25.07
CA GLN A 126 13.49 -3.85 25.04
C GLN A 126 14.34 -2.61 24.71
N HIS A 127 13.93 -1.85 23.71
CA HIS A 127 14.63 -0.65 23.24
C HIS A 127 14.74 0.42 24.33
N ILE A 128 13.64 0.70 25.06
CA ILE A 128 13.67 1.66 26.17
C ILE A 128 14.57 1.21 27.34
N GLN A 129 14.85 -0.10 27.46
CA GLN A 129 15.76 -0.67 28.45
C GLN A 129 17.20 -0.72 27.96
N GLY A 130 17.48 -0.27 26.73
CA GLY A 130 18.80 -0.41 26.09
C GLY A 130 19.15 -1.86 25.75
N LEU A 131 18.15 -2.74 25.66
CA LEU A 131 18.32 -4.14 25.26
C LEU A 131 18.12 -4.28 23.74
N PRO A 132 18.76 -5.29 23.11
CA PRO A 132 18.49 -5.60 21.72
C PRO A 132 17.02 -5.98 21.49
N MET A 133 16.44 -5.45 20.40
CA MET A 133 15.13 -5.86 19.90
C MET A 133 15.20 -7.30 19.38
N THR A 134 14.42 -8.22 19.96
CA THR A 134 14.49 -9.66 19.63
C THR A 134 13.37 -10.14 18.71
N GLU A 135 12.27 -9.41 18.62
CA GLU A 135 11.18 -9.75 17.71
C GLU A 135 11.47 -9.16 16.31
N SER A 136 10.98 -9.81 15.27
CA SER A 136 11.22 -9.40 13.89
C SER A 136 9.96 -9.55 13.07
N PHE A 137 9.42 -8.43 12.59
CA PHE A 137 8.26 -8.42 11.71
C PHE A 137 8.64 -8.96 10.33
N ASP A 138 7.92 -9.96 9.85
CA ASP A 138 8.22 -10.67 8.61
C ASP A 138 7.41 -10.16 7.41
N GLY A 139 6.64 -9.08 7.59
CA GLY A 139 5.77 -8.53 6.55
C GLY A 139 4.43 -9.25 6.43
N HIS A 140 4.07 -10.09 7.41
CA HIS A 140 2.86 -10.91 7.35
C HIS A 140 1.61 -10.06 7.08
N ALA A 141 0.85 -10.48 6.07
CA ALA A 141 -0.36 -9.84 5.59
C ALA A 141 -1.46 -10.88 5.37
N ASN A 142 -2.65 -10.58 5.88
CA ASN A 142 -3.84 -11.39 5.73
C ASN A 142 -4.94 -10.54 5.07
N CYS A 143 -5.24 -10.81 3.80
CA CYS A 143 -6.12 -9.98 2.99
C CYS A 143 -7.36 -10.75 2.56
N PHE A 144 -8.54 -10.21 2.87
CA PHE A 144 -9.80 -10.68 2.31
C PHE A 144 -10.11 -9.92 1.03
N ILE A 145 -10.42 -10.65 -0.04
CA ILE A 145 -10.92 -10.12 -1.30
C ILE A 145 -12.38 -10.55 -1.44
N GLU A 146 -13.29 -9.59 -1.43
CA GLU A 146 -14.70 -9.80 -1.74
C GLU A 146 -14.89 -9.91 -3.25
N SER A 147 -15.47 -11.02 -3.70
CA SER A 147 -15.58 -11.34 -5.13
C SER A 147 -17.02 -11.25 -5.65
N GLY A 148 -17.92 -10.67 -4.85
CA GLY A 148 -19.35 -10.54 -5.16
C GLY A 148 -20.13 -11.83 -4.89
N ASN A 149 -21.44 -11.81 -5.15
CA ASN A 149 -22.33 -12.97 -4.96
C ASN A 149 -22.24 -13.61 -3.54
N ARG A 150 -21.97 -12.79 -2.52
CA ARG A 150 -21.74 -13.22 -1.13
C ARG A 150 -20.58 -14.21 -0.99
N LYS A 151 -19.54 -14.07 -1.82
CA LYS A 151 -18.31 -14.87 -1.75
C LYS A 151 -17.12 -13.95 -1.51
N GLY A 152 -16.13 -14.51 -0.83
CA GLY A 152 -14.83 -13.90 -0.66
C GLY A 152 -13.73 -14.94 -0.76
N MET A 153 -12.50 -14.47 -0.87
CA MET A 153 -11.29 -15.29 -0.78
C MET A 153 -10.32 -14.67 0.21
N LEU A 154 -9.43 -15.49 0.76
CA LEU A 154 -8.40 -15.05 1.68
C LEU A 154 -7.03 -15.24 1.03
N LEU A 155 -6.17 -14.24 1.17
CA LEU A 155 -4.75 -14.28 0.82
C LEU A 155 -3.96 -14.14 2.10
N ASP A 156 -2.88 -14.89 2.20
CA ASP A 156 -2.04 -14.91 3.40
C ASP A 156 -0.58 -15.12 2.95
N PHE A 157 0.25 -14.11 3.18
CA PHE A 157 1.59 -13.98 2.59
C PHE A 157 2.46 -13.05 3.45
N ASN A 158 3.75 -12.95 3.15
CA ASN A 158 4.66 -12.03 3.84
C ASN A 158 5.73 -11.49 2.87
N TYR A 159 6.85 -10.93 3.35
CA TYR A 159 7.90 -10.40 2.47
C TYR A 159 8.40 -11.44 1.46
N THR A 160 8.64 -12.67 1.91
CA THR A 160 9.30 -13.72 1.12
C THR A 160 8.36 -14.80 0.60
N THR A 161 7.17 -14.93 1.19
CA THR A 161 6.23 -16.02 0.89
C THR A 161 5.12 -15.54 -0.02
N GLU A 162 4.87 -16.27 -1.10
CA GLU A 162 3.74 -16.04 -1.99
C GLU A 162 2.39 -16.41 -1.33
N PRO A 163 1.28 -15.78 -1.74
CA PRO A 163 -0.05 -16.21 -1.36
C PRO A 163 -0.37 -17.54 -2.06
N PHE A 164 -0.25 -18.65 -1.34
CA PHE A 164 -0.57 -19.99 -1.86
C PHE A 164 -2.02 -20.39 -1.65
N THR A 165 -2.51 -21.33 -2.46
CA THR A 165 -3.78 -22.00 -2.20
C THR A 165 -3.68 -22.87 -0.94
N GLY A 166 -4.79 -23.13 -0.25
CA GLY A 166 -4.71 -23.81 1.04
C GLY A 166 -5.91 -23.58 1.94
N ASP A 167 -5.70 -23.86 3.21
CA ASP A 167 -6.68 -23.82 4.29
C ASP A 167 -6.09 -23.02 5.48
N PHE A 168 -6.89 -22.12 6.06
CA PHE A 168 -6.46 -21.19 7.13
C PHE A 168 -7.52 -21.08 8.25
N PRO A 169 -7.12 -20.85 9.52
CA PRO A 169 -5.75 -20.82 10.03
C PRO A 169 -5.18 -22.20 10.35
N MET A 170 -6.01 -23.24 10.32
CA MET A 170 -5.61 -24.62 10.61
C MET A 170 -5.49 -25.45 9.33
N PRO A 171 -4.45 -26.29 9.19
CA PRO A 171 -4.31 -27.20 8.07
C PRO A 171 -5.54 -28.12 7.93
N VAL A 172 -6.06 -28.27 6.71
CA VAL A 172 -7.14 -29.20 6.33
C VAL A 172 -8.53 -28.89 6.92
N VAL A 173 -8.62 -28.43 8.16
CA VAL A 173 -9.87 -28.14 8.90
C VAL A 173 -10.19 -26.66 9.03
N GLY A 174 -9.28 -25.78 8.58
CA GLY A 174 -9.49 -24.33 8.61
C GLY A 174 -10.75 -23.92 7.84
N PRO A 175 -11.62 -23.06 8.42
CA PRO A 175 -12.84 -22.63 7.76
C PRO A 175 -12.56 -21.78 6.52
N PHE A 176 -11.40 -21.12 6.46
CA PHE A 176 -11.08 -20.20 5.38
C PHE A 176 -10.26 -20.87 4.30
N LYS A 177 -10.68 -20.68 3.05
CA LYS A 177 -9.96 -21.19 1.88
C LYS A 177 -9.10 -20.09 1.28
N LEU A 178 -7.82 -20.39 1.10
CA LEU A 178 -6.87 -19.46 0.49
C LEU A 178 -6.97 -19.50 -1.03
N LEU A 179 -6.96 -18.33 -1.67
CA LEU A 179 -7.11 -18.15 -3.13
C LEU A 179 -8.31 -18.90 -3.73
N LYS A 180 -9.39 -19.04 -2.97
CA LYS A 180 -10.61 -19.70 -3.42
C LYS A 180 -11.85 -18.96 -2.93
N GLU A 181 -12.75 -18.70 -3.85
CA GLU A 181 -14.03 -18.06 -3.55
C GLU A 181 -14.94 -18.97 -2.72
N THR A 182 -15.33 -18.52 -1.53
CA THR A 182 -16.30 -19.21 -0.70
C THR A 182 -17.23 -18.24 0.01
N ARG A 183 -18.46 -18.70 0.30
CA ARG A 183 -19.39 -17.95 1.16
C ARG A 183 -18.91 -17.86 2.60
N LEU A 184 -18.12 -18.85 3.04
CA LEU A 184 -17.60 -18.89 4.40
C LEU A 184 -16.54 -17.80 4.63
N ASN A 185 -15.65 -17.56 3.65
CA ASN A 185 -14.73 -16.44 3.68
C ASN A 185 -15.47 -15.10 3.76
N HIS A 186 -16.55 -14.92 2.98
CA HIS A 186 -17.40 -13.72 3.03
C HIS A 186 -18.00 -13.51 4.43
N LEU A 187 -18.60 -14.56 5.01
CA LEU A 187 -19.12 -14.49 6.38
C LEU A 187 -18.01 -14.19 7.40
N GLY A 188 -16.82 -14.75 7.21
CA GLY A 188 -15.63 -14.43 8.01
C GLY A 188 -15.25 -12.96 7.94
N LYS A 189 -15.22 -12.37 6.73
CA LYS A 189 -14.95 -10.94 6.52
C LYS A 189 -15.99 -10.06 7.23
N LEU A 190 -17.27 -10.43 7.16
CA LEU A 190 -18.33 -9.69 7.87
C LEU A 190 -18.19 -9.82 9.40
N ALA A 191 -17.88 -11.02 9.90
CA ALA A 191 -17.63 -11.25 11.33
C ALA A 191 -16.43 -10.43 11.85
N PHE A 192 -15.47 -10.11 10.97
CA PHE A 192 -14.31 -9.31 11.31
C PHE A 192 -14.67 -7.90 11.82
N ARG A 193 -15.84 -7.34 11.44
CA ARG A 193 -16.32 -6.08 12.02
C ARG A 193 -16.42 -6.17 13.54
N TRP A 194 -17.02 -7.24 14.06
CA TRP A 194 -17.17 -7.41 15.50
C TRP A 194 -15.82 -7.68 16.17
N ILE A 195 -14.99 -8.53 15.55
CA ILE A 195 -13.62 -8.84 16.02
C ILE A 195 -12.80 -7.56 16.15
N TYR A 196 -12.86 -6.67 15.17
CA TYR A 196 -12.13 -5.40 15.19
C TYR A 196 -12.47 -4.57 16.43
N TRP A 197 -13.75 -4.31 16.68
CA TRP A 197 -14.18 -3.47 17.80
C TRP A 197 -14.04 -4.13 19.17
N ASN A 198 -14.19 -5.45 19.28
CA ASN A 198 -14.29 -6.15 20.57
C ASN A 198 -13.03 -6.94 20.96
N LEU A 199 -12.13 -7.19 20.00
CA LEU A 199 -10.86 -7.90 20.23
C LEU A 199 -9.67 -7.03 19.86
N LEU A 200 -9.56 -6.56 18.61
CA LEU A 200 -8.36 -5.84 18.15
C LEU A 200 -8.16 -4.49 18.84
N LEU A 201 -9.16 -3.60 18.82
CA LEU A 201 -9.03 -2.29 19.46
C LEU A 201 -8.78 -2.36 20.96
N PRO A 202 -9.41 -3.29 21.72
CA PRO A 202 -9.05 -3.52 23.11
C PRO A 202 -7.68 -4.18 23.35
N GLY A 203 -6.92 -4.54 22.30
CA GLY A 203 -5.62 -5.21 22.41
C GLY A 203 -5.71 -6.67 22.86
N ARG A 204 -6.83 -7.35 22.60
CA ARG A 204 -6.99 -8.78 22.93
C ARG A 204 -6.46 -9.64 21.78
N PRO A 205 -5.76 -10.75 22.08
CA PRO A 205 -5.25 -11.64 21.06
C PRO A 205 -6.41 -12.29 20.28
N ILE A 206 -6.25 -12.43 18.96
CA ILE A 206 -7.16 -13.24 18.16
C ILE A 206 -6.76 -14.72 18.33
N PRO A 207 -7.62 -15.58 18.88
CA PRO A 207 -7.29 -16.99 19.03
C PRO A 207 -6.99 -17.63 17.68
N MET A 208 -5.95 -18.48 17.64
CA MET A 208 -5.60 -19.33 16.49
C MET A 208 -5.03 -18.61 15.26
N ILE A 209 -4.87 -17.29 15.27
CA ILE A 209 -4.19 -16.55 14.20
C ILE A 209 -2.76 -16.23 14.67
N PRO A 210 -1.72 -16.83 14.09
CA PRO A 210 -0.35 -16.50 14.46
C PRO A 210 0.03 -15.11 13.93
N THR A 211 0.81 -14.38 14.71
CA THR A 211 1.37 -13.08 14.33
C THR A 211 2.34 -13.22 13.16
N THR A 212 3.17 -14.26 13.17
CA THR A 212 4.12 -14.57 12.09
C THR A 212 3.51 -15.49 11.04
N MET A 213 3.97 -15.35 9.81
CA MET A 213 3.47 -16.14 8.69
C MET A 213 3.81 -17.63 8.87
N SER A 214 2.85 -18.50 8.56
CA SER A 214 3.01 -19.95 8.63
C SER A 214 2.65 -20.65 7.33
N LEU A 215 3.50 -21.56 6.87
CA LEU A 215 3.21 -22.45 5.74
C LEU A 215 2.20 -23.56 6.07
N ALA A 216 1.79 -23.68 7.33
CA ALA A 216 0.82 -24.68 7.76
C ALA A 216 -0.50 -24.55 6.98
N GLY A 217 -0.93 -25.64 6.34
CA GLY A 217 -2.19 -25.68 5.57
C GLY A 217 -2.09 -25.15 4.14
N LYS A 218 -0.92 -24.67 3.71
CA LYS A 218 -0.69 -24.15 2.37
C LYS A 218 -0.16 -25.22 1.44
N ARG A 219 -0.61 -25.16 0.20
CA ARG A 219 -0.12 -25.98 -0.92
C ARG A 219 0.86 -25.13 -1.71
N VAL A 220 2.14 -25.27 -1.40
CA VAL A 220 3.21 -24.60 -2.13
C VAL A 220 3.22 -25.15 -3.56
N GLU A 221 2.93 -24.28 -4.52
CA GLU A 221 3.06 -24.62 -5.93
C GLU A 221 4.56 -24.63 -6.24
N THR A 222 5.10 -25.74 -6.77
CA THR A 222 6.47 -25.75 -7.28
C THR A 222 6.52 -24.74 -8.43
N GLU A 223 7.32 -23.68 -8.29
CA GLU A 223 7.44 -22.63 -9.31
C GLU A 223 7.63 -23.25 -10.69
N VAL A 224 6.70 -22.95 -11.60
CA VAL A 224 7.06 -22.89 -13.02
C VAL A 224 7.99 -21.69 -13.10
N ALA A 225 9.22 -21.92 -13.57
CA ALA A 225 10.26 -20.92 -13.74
C ALA A 225 9.71 -19.59 -14.28
N PRO A 226 10.27 -18.43 -13.87
CA PRO A 226 9.83 -17.14 -14.37
C PRO A 226 9.80 -17.19 -15.90
N VAL A 227 8.63 -16.93 -16.48
CA VAL A 227 8.53 -16.68 -17.92
C VAL A 227 9.30 -15.39 -18.14
N ALA A 228 10.53 -15.51 -18.66
CA ALA A 228 11.29 -14.37 -19.12
C ALA A 228 10.38 -13.55 -20.05
N PRO A 229 10.37 -12.21 -19.92
CA PRO A 229 9.54 -11.38 -20.78
C PRO A 229 9.88 -11.73 -22.22
N ALA A 230 8.86 -12.03 -23.02
CA ALA A 230 9.04 -12.23 -24.44
C ALA A 230 9.64 -10.93 -24.99
N VAL A 231 10.94 -10.96 -25.29
CA VAL A 231 11.62 -9.89 -26.00
C VAL A 231 10.95 -9.83 -27.37
N SER A 232 9.97 -8.94 -27.51
CA SER A 232 9.48 -8.54 -28.81
C SER A 232 10.68 -7.98 -29.56
N ALA A 233 10.95 -8.53 -30.74
CA ALA A 233 12.01 -8.01 -31.59
C ALA A 233 11.77 -6.50 -31.77
N PRO A 234 12.81 -5.65 -31.61
CA PRO A 234 12.63 -4.22 -31.71
C PRO A 234 12.06 -3.89 -33.09
N PRO A 235 11.13 -2.92 -33.18
CA PRO A 235 10.59 -2.51 -34.47
C PRO A 235 11.76 -2.05 -35.36
N ARG A 236 11.72 -2.41 -36.65
CA ARG A 236 12.69 -1.95 -37.64
C ARG A 236 12.71 -0.42 -37.61
N VAL A 237 13.80 0.14 -37.10
CA VAL A 237 14.10 1.56 -37.19
C VAL A 237 14.42 1.87 -38.64
N GLU A 238 13.52 2.57 -39.33
CA GLU A 238 13.86 3.21 -40.60
C GLU A 238 14.93 4.29 -40.34
N PRO A 239 15.92 4.44 -41.23
CA PRO A 239 16.99 5.41 -41.02
C PRO A 239 16.44 6.85 -41.01
N PRO A 240 16.96 7.72 -40.13
CA PRO A 240 16.42 9.07 -39.98
C PRO A 240 16.65 9.89 -41.26
N VAL A 241 15.57 10.53 -41.73
CA VAL A 241 15.65 11.59 -42.74
C VAL A 241 16.52 12.72 -42.18
N ARG A 242 17.60 13.07 -42.88
CA ARG A 242 18.52 14.16 -42.51
C ARG A 242 17.74 15.47 -42.35
N ARG A 243 17.53 15.91 -41.09
CA ARG A 243 17.15 17.29 -40.79
C ARG A 243 18.37 18.20 -40.82
N ALA A 244 18.20 19.40 -41.36
CA ALA A 244 19.20 20.46 -41.37
C ALA A 244 19.64 20.83 -39.93
N PRO A 245 20.91 21.24 -39.71
CA PRO A 245 21.40 21.53 -38.38
C PRO A 245 20.72 22.78 -37.78
N ALA A 246 20.28 22.67 -36.53
CA ALA A 246 19.78 23.79 -35.74
C ALA A 246 20.90 24.82 -35.43
N PRO A 247 20.58 26.12 -35.31
CA PRO A 247 21.57 27.14 -35.00
C PRO A 247 22.10 26.98 -33.57
N LYS A 248 23.41 27.17 -33.40
CA LYS A 248 24.10 27.06 -32.11
C LYS A 248 23.66 28.19 -31.16
N LEU A 249 23.06 27.83 -30.03
CA LEU A 249 22.86 28.75 -28.90
C LEU A 249 24.22 29.13 -28.30
N ARG A 250 24.48 30.43 -28.24
CA ARG A 250 25.66 31.03 -27.61
C ARG A 250 25.32 31.27 -26.14
N LEU A 251 25.95 30.55 -25.23
CA LEU A 251 25.86 30.80 -23.79
C LEU A 251 26.78 31.99 -23.45
N GLU A 252 26.19 33.06 -22.91
CA GLU A 252 26.95 34.16 -22.29
C GLU A 252 27.36 33.76 -20.86
N PRO A 253 28.54 34.16 -20.36
CA PRO A 253 29.00 33.77 -19.03
C PRO A 253 28.33 34.61 -17.92
N THR A 254 27.61 33.95 -17.01
CA THR A 254 27.09 34.54 -15.78
C THR A 254 28.24 34.78 -14.76
N PRO A 255 28.32 35.93 -14.06
CA PRO A 255 29.37 36.15 -13.06
C PRO A 255 29.11 35.36 -11.77
N LEU A 256 30.20 34.84 -11.17
CA LEU A 256 30.21 34.17 -9.87
C LEU A 256 29.84 35.15 -8.73
N PRO A 257 29.04 34.73 -7.74
CA PRO A 257 28.79 35.56 -6.56
C PRO A 257 30.01 35.60 -5.62
N LEU A 258 30.27 36.80 -5.07
CA LEU A 258 31.31 37.08 -4.09
C LEU A 258 31.02 36.40 -2.73
N ARG A 259 32.07 35.89 -2.07
CA ARG A 259 32.05 35.36 -0.69
C ARG A 259 31.62 36.44 0.32
N PRO A 260 30.70 36.16 1.26
CA PRO A 260 30.57 36.95 2.48
C PRO A 260 31.50 36.44 3.59
N GLY A 261 32.00 37.39 4.40
CA GLY A 261 32.91 37.17 5.53
C GLY A 261 32.28 36.55 6.79
N ALA A 262 33.13 36.42 7.81
CA ALA A 262 32.95 35.76 9.12
C ALA A 262 31.79 36.31 9.99
N PRO A 263 31.41 35.61 11.09
CA PRO A 263 30.03 35.35 11.47
C PRO A 263 29.38 36.48 12.30
N ALA A 264 28.10 36.75 12.02
CA ALA A 264 27.23 37.52 12.91
C ALA A 264 26.49 36.57 13.87
N SER A 265 26.33 37.02 15.12
CA SER A 265 25.67 36.35 16.23
C SER A 265 24.30 35.76 15.88
N THR A 266 24.08 34.50 16.27
CA THR A 266 22.81 33.79 16.21
C THR A 266 21.73 34.49 17.04
N PRO A 267 20.55 34.82 16.47
CA PRO A 267 19.40 35.21 17.27
C PRO A 267 18.74 33.96 17.88
N THR A 268 18.40 34.05 19.16
CA THR A 268 17.62 33.06 19.90
C THR A 268 16.28 32.80 19.19
N PRO A 269 15.86 31.54 18.98
CA PRO A 269 14.58 31.28 18.34
C PRO A 269 13.43 31.76 19.23
N VAL A 270 12.60 32.65 18.68
CA VAL A 270 11.34 33.06 19.28
C VAL A 270 10.38 31.88 19.19
N ALA A 271 9.86 31.43 20.34
CA ALA A 271 8.85 30.39 20.41
C ALA A 271 7.62 30.82 19.60
N VAL A 272 7.36 30.11 18.50
CA VAL A 272 6.10 30.24 17.76
C VAL A 272 5.03 29.57 18.62
N ALA A 273 4.03 30.36 19.04
CA ALA A 273 2.88 29.83 19.75
C ALA A 273 2.20 28.78 18.86
N VAL A 274 2.30 27.51 19.28
CA VAL A 274 1.60 26.40 18.66
C VAL A 274 0.11 26.68 18.79
N GLY A 275 -0.59 26.86 17.67
CA GLY A 275 -2.04 27.01 17.67
C GLY A 275 -2.66 25.86 18.45
N GLN A 276 -3.60 26.17 19.36
CA GLN A 276 -4.26 25.15 20.17
C GLN A 276 -4.85 24.06 19.27
N TYR A 277 -4.55 22.81 19.61
CA TYR A 277 -5.23 21.65 19.05
C TYR A 277 -6.74 21.82 19.28
N VAL A 278 -7.49 22.00 18.20
CA VAL A 278 -8.95 22.00 18.24
C VAL A 278 -9.37 20.55 18.08
N ASP A 279 -9.94 20.00 19.16
CA ASP A 279 -10.51 18.65 19.14
C ASP A 279 -11.61 18.59 18.08
N ARG A 280 -11.35 17.86 16.99
CA ARG A 280 -12.39 17.58 16.00
C ARG A 280 -13.14 16.36 16.51
N PRO A 281 -14.45 16.45 16.77
CA PRO A 281 -15.21 15.28 17.17
C PRO A 281 -14.98 14.18 16.13
N GLY A 282 -14.56 13.01 16.61
CA GLY A 282 -14.32 11.85 15.76
C GLY A 282 -15.55 11.58 14.90
N VAL A 283 -15.35 11.38 13.60
CA VAL A 283 -16.41 10.92 12.73
C VAL A 283 -16.73 9.49 13.13
N ASP A 284 -17.94 9.28 13.65
CA ASP A 284 -18.46 7.96 13.90
C ASP A 284 -18.57 7.21 12.56
N SER A 285 -17.64 6.31 12.31
CA SER A 285 -17.63 5.43 11.12
C SER A 285 -18.86 4.50 11.03
N THR A 286 -19.72 4.50 12.05
CA THR A 286 -20.99 3.77 12.10
C THR A 286 -22.23 4.65 11.93
N ALA A 287 -22.06 5.98 11.94
CA ALA A 287 -23.14 6.91 11.66
C ALA A 287 -23.56 6.81 10.19
N ASP A 288 -24.86 7.00 9.95
CA ASP A 288 -25.42 7.06 8.62
C ASP A 288 -24.68 8.13 7.79
N PRO A 289 -24.06 7.79 6.65
CA PRO A 289 -23.37 8.76 5.79
C PRO A 289 -24.22 9.98 5.47
N ALA A 290 -25.56 9.82 5.40
CA ALA A 290 -26.54 10.87 5.18
C ALA A 290 -26.58 11.95 6.28
N THR A 291 -25.98 11.69 7.44
CA THR A 291 -26.02 12.57 8.62
C THR A 291 -24.68 13.22 8.96
N VAL A 292 -23.60 12.87 8.26
CA VAL A 292 -22.23 13.28 8.62
C VAL A 292 -21.52 14.05 7.50
N LEU A 293 -21.92 13.89 6.24
CA LEU A 293 -21.34 14.62 5.11
C LEU A 293 -22.36 15.60 4.52
N PRO A 294 -21.98 16.83 4.15
CA PRO A 294 -22.89 17.80 3.56
C PRO A 294 -23.45 17.35 2.20
N ASP A 295 -22.79 16.42 1.50
CA ASP A 295 -23.24 15.78 0.27
C ASP A 295 -22.71 14.32 0.17
N PRO A 296 -23.37 13.34 0.80
CA PRO A 296 -22.97 11.96 0.72
C PRO A 296 -23.48 11.33 -0.58
N ILE A 297 -22.56 10.82 -1.41
CA ILE A 297 -22.91 9.85 -2.45
C ILE A 297 -23.22 8.54 -1.73
N VAL A 298 -24.52 8.27 -1.54
CA VAL A 298 -25.01 7.01 -0.97
C VAL A 298 -25.25 6.02 -2.11
N PRO A 299 -24.44 4.95 -2.26
CA PRO A 299 -24.73 3.89 -3.23
C PRO A 299 -26.00 3.16 -2.76
N LYS A 300 -27.04 3.18 -3.58
CA LYS A 300 -28.23 2.34 -3.36
C LYS A 300 -27.89 0.92 -3.81
N PHE A 301 -27.76 -0.01 -2.86
CA PHE A 301 -27.83 -1.44 -3.09
C PHE A 301 -29.15 -1.99 -2.54
#